data_AF-A0A7J2KBW4-F1
#
_entry.id   AF-A0A7J2KBW4-F1
#
_cell.length_a   1.000
_cell.length_b   1.000
_cell.length_c   1.000
_cell.angle_alpha   90.00
_cell.angle_beta   90.00
_cell.angle_gamma   90.00
#
_symmetry.space_group_name_H-M   'P 1'
#
loop_
_entity.id
_entity.type
_entity.pdbx_description
1 polymer ?
#
loop_
_entity_poly.entity_id
_entity_poly.type
_entity_poly.pdbx_seq_one_letter_code
_entity_poly.pdbx_strand_id
1 'polypeptide(L)'
;MRDTVLDELDKEDYDIIIFAAAPVDYGFAKTSTTKIDSSTELTIRLTPTPKIIADATRKAKTRKPSAVIVGFSAETVKTDQELVERARKKLDKYEVDIIIANNVAKPGIGFASKYNE
;
A
#
# COMPACT_ATOMS: atom_id res chain seq x y z
N MET A 1 -7.09 8.58 -4.64
CA MET A 1 -6.84 7.91 -3.34
C MET A 1 -5.84 8.68 -2.50
N ARG A 2 -4.59 8.88 -2.94
CA ARG A 2 -3.58 9.60 -2.15
C ARG A 2 -4.10 10.94 -1.62
N ASP A 3 -4.54 11.81 -2.52
CA ASP A 3 -4.94 13.17 -2.14
C ASP A 3 -6.16 13.14 -1.21
N THR A 4 -7.14 12.28 -1.51
CA THR A 4 -8.30 12.02 -0.63
C THR A 4 -7.91 11.64 0.79
N VAL A 5 -6.90 10.76 0.96
CA VAL A 5 -6.40 10.37 2.30
C VAL A 5 -5.74 11.56 2.99
N LEU A 6 -4.93 12.34 2.28
CA LEU A 6 -4.24 13.48 2.86
C LEU A 6 -5.22 14.60 3.24
N ASP A 7 -6.25 14.83 2.43
CA ASP A 7 -7.32 15.80 2.70
C ASP A 7 -8.18 15.37 3.89
N GLU A 8 -8.43 14.06 4.04
CA GLU A 8 -9.15 13.53 5.19
C GLU A 8 -8.37 13.78 6.50
N LEU A 9 -7.07 13.51 6.48
CA LEU A 9 -6.17 13.80 7.62
C LEU A 9 -6.05 15.29 7.93
N ASP A 10 -6.51 16.20 7.05
CA ASP A 10 -6.55 17.63 7.36
C ASP A 10 -7.77 18.05 8.17
N LYS A 11 -8.85 17.27 8.13
CA LYS A 11 -10.14 17.65 8.72
C LYS A 11 -10.13 17.56 10.24
N GLU A 12 -9.54 16.51 10.78
CA GLU A 12 -9.49 16.24 12.22
C GLU A 12 -8.34 15.28 12.56
N ASP A 13 -8.16 15.01 13.85
CA ASP A 13 -7.13 14.11 14.33
C ASP A 13 -7.69 12.71 14.60
N TYR A 14 -6.97 11.68 14.15
CA TYR A 14 -7.38 10.29 14.30
C TYR A 14 -6.49 9.56 15.31
N ASP A 15 -7.09 8.79 16.21
CA ASP A 15 -6.34 7.94 17.15
C ASP A 15 -5.71 6.73 16.46
N ILE A 16 -6.39 6.16 15.46
CA ILE A 16 -5.96 4.95 14.77
C ILE A 16 -6.23 5.11 13.27
N ILE A 17 -5.21 4.81 12.45
CA ILE A 17 -5.30 4.85 10.98
C ILE A 17 -4.85 3.50 10.42
N ILE A 18 -5.71 2.87 9.61
CA ILE A 18 -5.50 1.52 9.11
C ILE A 18 -5.42 1.53 7.57
N PHE A 19 -4.23 1.28 7.03
CA PHE A 19 -3.96 1.17 5.59
C PHE A 19 -4.27 -0.24 5.07
N ALA A 20 -5.55 -0.59 5.01
CA ALA A 20 -6.02 -1.90 4.55
C ALA A 20 -6.22 -2.00 3.02
N ALA A 21 -6.26 -0.87 2.32
CA ALA A 21 -6.41 -0.86 0.87
C ALA A 21 -5.16 -1.40 0.16
N ALA A 22 -5.34 -1.96 -1.04
CA ALA A 22 -4.26 -2.41 -1.92
C ALA A 22 -4.05 -1.40 -3.07
N PRO A 23 -3.38 -0.24 -2.83
CA PRO A 23 -3.08 0.73 -3.88
C PRO A 23 -2.11 0.13 -4.90
N VAL A 24 -2.30 0.48 -6.17
CA VAL A 24 -1.41 0.03 -7.24
C VAL A 24 -0.01 0.64 -7.10
N ASP A 25 1.03 -0.18 -7.26
CA ASP A 25 2.43 0.26 -7.16
C ASP A 25 2.92 1.04 -8.38
N TYR A 26 2.22 0.91 -9.51
CA TYR A 26 2.56 1.52 -10.77
C TYR A 26 1.34 2.18 -11.42
N GLY A 27 1.57 3.33 -12.04
CA GLY A 27 0.61 4.05 -12.87
C GLY A 27 1.10 4.16 -14.31
N PHE A 28 0.22 4.59 -15.21
CA PHE A 28 0.58 4.82 -16.61
C PHE A 28 1.46 6.08 -16.74
N ALA A 29 2.58 5.95 -17.46
CA ALA A 29 3.45 7.09 -17.76
C ALA A 29 2.74 8.12 -18.66
N LYS A 30 1.83 7.65 -19.51
CA LYS A 30 0.98 8.48 -20.38
C LYS A 30 -0.41 7.86 -20.45
N THR A 31 -1.43 8.70 -20.29
CA THR A 31 -2.83 8.32 -20.44
C THR A 31 -3.38 8.86 -21.76
N SER A 32 -4.42 8.22 -22.31
CA SER A 32 -5.14 8.67 -23.49
C SER A 32 -6.54 9.13 -23.09
N THR A 33 -7.02 10.22 -23.67
CA THR A 33 -8.40 10.71 -23.48
C THR A 33 -9.41 10.02 -24.41
N THR A 34 -8.92 9.30 -25.43
CA THR A 34 -9.73 8.52 -26.36
C THR A 34 -9.32 7.05 -26.34
N LYS A 35 -10.24 6.17 -26.77
CA LYS A 35 -9.96 4.73 -26.93
C LYS A 35 -8.77 4.54 -27.86
N ILE A 36 -7.81 3.72 -27.43
CA ILE A 36 -6.65 3.33 -28.24
C ILE A 36 -7.10 2.21 -29.19
N ASP A 37 -6.78 2.36 -30.47
CA ASP A 37 -7.08 1.36 -31.49
C ASP A 37 -6.28 0.07 -31.27
N SER A 38 -6.89 -1.09 -31.54
CA SER A 38 -6.30 -2.41 -31.27
C SER A 38 -5.82 -3.14 -32.52
N SER A 39 -5.70 -2.44 -33.67
CA SER A 39 -5.16 -3.01 -34.91
C SER A 39 -3.63 -3.02 -34.96
N THR A 40 -2.97 -2.32 -34.03
CA THR A 40 -1.51 -2.24 -33.94
C THR A 40 -1.00 -2.69 -32.59
N GLU A 41 0.29 -3.04 -32.53
CA GLU A 41 0.99 -3.33 -31.28
C GLU A 41 0.95 -2.13 -30.33
N LEU A 42 0.73 -2.40 -29.03
CA LEU A 42 0.67 -1.39 -27.99
C LEU A 42 1.76 -1.62 -26.95
N THR A 43 2.67 -0.64 -26.81
CA THR A 43 3.63 -0.60 -25.71
C THR A 43 3.10 0.28 -24.57
N ILE A 44 2.94 -0.29 -23.39
CA ILE A 44 2.56 0.44 -22.17
C ILE A 44 3.81 0.72 -21.33
N ARG A 45 4.05 2.00 -21.03
CA ARG A 45 5.08 2.41 -20.06
C ARG A 45 4.43 2.72 -18.72
N LEU A 46 4.97 2.10 -17.67
CA LEU A 46 4.53 2.28 -16.29
C LEU A 46 5.57 3.04 -15.48
N THR A 47 5.12 3.85 -14.53
CA THR A 47 5.96 4.57 -13.57
C THR A 47 5.52 4.27 -12.13
N PRO A 48 6.44 4.24 -11.16
CA PRO A 48 6.08 4.02 -9.76
C PRO A 48 5.09 5.07 -9.26
N THR A 49 4.11 4.65 -8.47
CA THR A 49 3.18 5.55 -7.78
C THR A 49 3.78 6.09 -6.48
N PRO A 50 3.35 7.29 -6.03
CA PRO A 50 3.69 7.78 -4.70
C PRO A 50 3.21 6.82 -3.61
N LYS A 51 4.01 6.65 -2.55
CA LYS A 51 3.67 5.76 -1.43
C LYS A 51 2.77 6.50 -0.43
N ILE A 52 1.46 6.25 -0.54
CA ILE A 52 0.41 6.89 0.28
C ILE A 52 0.71 6.76 1.78
N ILE A 53 1.06 5.55 2.24
CA ILE A 53 1.34 5.27 3.66
C ILE A 53 2.47 6.14 4.20
N ALA A 54 3.54 6.36 3.43
CA ALA A 54 4.67 7.19 3.87
C ALA A 54 4.25 8.66 4.08
N ASP A 55 3.57 9.23 3.10
CA ASP A 55 3.10 10.62 3.16
C ASP A 55 2.08 10.82 4.30
N ALA A 56 1.15 9.87 4.43
CA ALA A 56 0.07 9.93 5.39
C ALA A 56 0.56 9.68 6.83
N THR A 57 1.49 8.75 7.06
CA THR A 57 2.10 8.54 8.39
C THR A 57 2.77 9.82 8.89
N ARG A 58 3.62 10.44 8.07
CA ARG A 58 4.31 11.69 8.42
C ARG A 58 3.30 12.79 8.78
N LYS A 59 2.24 12.93 7.98
CA LYS A 59 1.20 13.94 8.21
C LYS A 59 0.43 13.67 9.51
N ALA A 60 -0.03 12.44 9.71
CA ALA A 60 -0.76 12.04 10.89
C ALA A 60 0.06 12.22 12.17
N LYS A 61 1.32 11.76 12.19
CA LYS A 61 2.22 11.90 13.35
C LYS A 61 2.61 13.35 13.63
N THR A 62 2.65 14.22 12.62
CA THR A 62 2.87 15.67 12.80
C THR A 62 1.70 16.32 13.53
N ARG A 63 0.47 15.93 13.21
CA ARG A 63 -0.74 16.45 13.86
C ARG A 63 -0.96 15.86 15.24
N LYS A 64 -0.88 14.53 15.35
CA LYS A 64 -1.08 13.76 16.57
C LYS A 64 0.02 12.71 16.70
N PRO A 65 1.12 13.02 17.41
CA PRO A 65 2.24 12.09 17.59
C PRO A 65 1.86 10.74 18.23
N SER A 66 0.77 10.72 19.01
CA SER A 66 0.23 9.52 19.64
C SER A 66 -0.67 8.66 18.75
N ALA A 67 -0.96 9.09 17.51
CA ALA A 67 -1.76 8.31 16.58
C ALA A 67 -1.08 6.98 16.26
N VAL A 68 -1.86 5.89 16.22
CA VAL A 68 -1.39 4.55 15.89
C VAL A 68 -1.64 4.28 14.41
N ILE A 69 -0.58 3.93 13.69
CA ILE A 69 -0.63 3.66 12.26
C ILE A 69 -0.42 2.17 12.01
N VAL A 70 -1.37 1.56 11.31
CA VAL A 70 -1.36 0.13 10.94
C VAL A 70 -1.24 0.01 9.42
N GLY A 71 -0.20 -0.66 8.95
CA GLY A 71 -0.02 -1.03 7.55
C GLY A 71 -0.30 -2.51 7.28
N PHE A 72 -0.58 -2.82 6.02
CA PHE A 72 -0.71 -4.21 5.53
C PHE A 72 0.39 -4.54 4.54
N SER A 73 0.79 -5.80 4.53
CA SER A 73 1.86 -6.32 3.68
C SER A 73 1.59 -7.76 3.25
N ALA A 74 1.02 -7.92 2.06
CA ALA A 74 0.98 -9.21 1.38
C ALA A 74 2.34 -9.47 0.69
N GLU A 75 3.00 -10.57 1.04
CA GLU A 75 4.32 -10.93 0.54
C GLU A 75 4.32 -12.34 -0.02
N THR A 76 5.05 -12.57 -1.12
CA THR A 76 5.33 -13.91 -1.63
C THR A 76 6.72 -14.32 -1.15
N VAL A 77 6.78 -15.09 -0.08
CA VAL A 77 8.04 -15.47 0.60
C VAL A 77 8.09 -16.96 0.88
N LYS A 78 9.30 -17.50 1.02
CA LYS A 78 9.50 -18.94 1.24
C LYS A 78 9.47 -19.34 2.71
N THR A 79 9.79 -18.41 3.60
CA THR A 79 9.90 -18.67 5.04
C THR A 79 9.27 -17.55 5.87
N ASP A 80 8.81 -17.87 7.07
CA ASP A 80 8.26 -16.89 8.01
C ASP A 80 9.33 -15.89 8.46
N GLN A 81 10.60 -16.30 8.52
CA GLN A 81 11.70 -15.39 8.82
C GLN A 81 11.83 -14.31 7.73
N GLU A 82 11.75 -14.68 6.46
CA GLU A 82 11.77 -13.72 5.35
C GLU A 82 10.57 -12.76 5.41
N LEU A 83 9.38 -13.28 5.75
CA LEU A 83 8.18 -12.46 5.98
C LEU A 83 8.43 -11.39 7.04
N VAL A 84 8.93 -11.81 8.21
CA VAL A 84 9.21 -10.92 9.35
C VAL A 84 10.28 -9.88 9.00
N GLU A 85 11.34 -10.27 8.29
CA GLU A 85 12.39 -9.34 7.84
C GLU A 85 11.85 -8.27 6.88
N ARG A 86 11.00 -8.65 5.91
CA ARG A 86 10.37 -7.70 5.00
C ARG A 86 9.37 -6.80 5.72
N ALA A 87 8.60 -7.35 6.65
CA ALA A 87 7.67 -6.59 7.48
C ALA A 87 8.39 -5.53 8.33
N ARG A 88 9.49 -5.90 9.00
CA ARG A 88 10.33 -4.96 9.76
C ARG A 88 10.89 -3.84 8.89
N LYS A 89 11.42 -4.18 7.70
CA LYS A 89 11.90 -3.16 6.76
C LYS A 89 10.81 -2.17 6.36
N LYS A 90 9.57 -2.62 6.17
CA LYS A 90 8.43 -1.74 5.87
C LYS A 90 7.99 -0.92 7.08
N LEU A 91 8.02 -1.50 8.27
CA LEU A 91 7.73 -0.82 9.53
C LEU A 91 8.68 0.37 9.70
N ASP A 92 9.98 0.14 9.59
CA ASP A 92 11.01 1.18 9.70
C ASP A 92 10.91 2.21 8.57
N LYS A 93 10.77 1.74 7.32
CA LYS A 93 10.72 2.63 6.14
C LYS A 93 9.54 3.60 6.17
N TYR A 94 8.40 3.16 6.68
CA TYR A 94 7.17 3.96 6.70
C TYR A 94 6.86 4.56 8.07
N GLU A 95 7.72 4.31 9.06
CA GLU A 95 7.60 4.79 10.45
C GLU A 95 6.21 4.50 11.06
N VAL A 96 5.67 3.32 10.73
CA VAL A 96 4.35 2.87 11.23
C VAL A 96 4.51 2.06 12.49
N ASP A 97 3.46 1.99 13.30
CA ASP A 97 3.50 1.30 14.58
C ASP A 97 3.27 -0.21 14.43
N ILE A 98 2.45 -0.63 13.45
CA ILE A 98 2.10 -2.04 13.22
C ILE A 98 2.13 -2.34 11.73
N ILE A 99 2.69 -3.51 11.36
CA ILE A 99 2.52 -4.11 10.04
C ILE A 99 1.85 -5.48 10.21
N ILE A 100 0.70 -5.66 9.56
CA ILE A 100 0.06 -6.95 9.36
C ILE A 100 0.67 -7.57 8.10
N ALA A 101 1.46 -8.62 8.26
CA ALA A 101 2.16 -9.28 7.17
C ALA A 101 1.59 -10.67 6.91
N ASN A 102 1.26 -10.94 5.65
CA ASN A 102 0.60 -12.17 5.20
C ASN A 102 1.45 -12.82 4.11
N ASN A 103 1.75 -14.13 4.23
CA ASN A 103 2.45 -14.86 3.17
C ASN A 103 1.45 -15.38 2.13
N VAL A 104 1.26 -14.64 1.06
CA VAL A 104 0.30 -14.99 -0.01
C VAL A 104 0.86 -15.96 -1.05
N ALA A 105 2.02 -16.57 -0.79
CA ALA A 105 2.59 -17.61 -1.65
C ALA A 105 1.85 -18.96 -1.54
N LYS A 106 1.08 -19.18 -0.46
CA LYS A 106 0.45 -20.48 -0.21
C LYS A 106 -0.73 -20.73 -1.14
N PRO A 107 -0.82 -21.92 -1.77
CA PRO A 107 -1.97 -22.29 -2.59
C PRO A 107 -3.28 -22.17 -1.80
N GLY A 108 -4.25 -21.45 -2.34
CA GLY A 108 -5.56 -21.26 -1.72
C GLY A 108 -5.66 -20.11 -0.71
N ILE A 109 -4.58 -19.35 -0.45
CA ILE A 109 -4.55 -18.20 0.48
C ILE A 109 -4.14 -16.90 -0.25
N GLY A 110 -4.57 -16.77 -1.50
CA GLY A 110 -4.38 -15.56 -2.31
C GLY A 110 -5.56 -14.58 -2.21
N PHE A 111 -5.52 -13.55 -3.06
CA PHE A 111 -6.66 -12.64 -3.24
C PHE A 111 -7.94 -13.43 -3.55
N ALA A 112 -9.04 -13.06 -2.89
CA ALA A 112 -10.35 -13.74 -2.92
C ALA A 112 -10.43 -15.12 -2.21
N SER A 113 -9.45 -15.50 -1.38
CA SER A 113 -9.60 -16.64 -0.47
C SER A 113 -10.63 -16.39 0.62
N LYS A 114 -11.27 -17.47 1.11
CA LYS A 114 -12.11 -17.45 2.32
C LYS A 114 -11.29 -17.49 3.61
N TYR A 115 -10.00 -17.79 3.52
CA TYR A 115 -9.10 -17.96 4.66
C TYR A 115 -8.03 -16.87 4.65
N ASN A 116 -7.67 -16.41 5.85
CA ASN A 116 -6.59 -15.45 6.07
C ASN A 116 -5.33 -16.19 6.57
N GLU A 117 -4.17 -15.62 6.29
CA GLU A 117 -2.87 -16.13 6.77
C GLU A 117 -2.04 -15.03 7.40
#